data_AF-A0A1W0XBX7-F1
#
_entry.id   AF-A0A1W0XBX7-F1
#
_cell.length_a   1.000
_cell.length_b   1.000
_cell.length_c   1.000
_cell.angle_alpha   90.00
_cell.angle_beta   90.00
_cell.angle_gamma   90.00
#
_symmetry.space_group_name_H-M   'P 1'
#
loop_
_entity.id
_entity.type
_entity.pdbx_description
1 polymer ?
#
loop_
_entity_poly.entity_id
_entity_poly.type
_entity_poly.pdbx_seq_one_letter_code
_entity_poly.pdbx_strand_id
1 'polypeptide(L)'
;MVGTVWLSIVITANLLIAITNHCLASATGDIVILTTLPYEIGVAPDIKQTGAAFDLAAENMTKFNRDRNLTGSMTVKYLFDASTSSLIRSCGDVAGRSAQLLAEYRYRQTDARTCYAIVTSPIAASGTFLGYSTVLLEILRYYKWYRATILVEIKAIATFYRDLASLILDRIKILLPETVQFQMERFDMDATISEGVTSALIFARSRSRVIILLATGITARAILEKTGSLEMSNGEYVFIIVQPLEADVYGQRSQFQHSANDTNLNAFRSLLFVAFGSFGNSLDQLNAKIRSRAKTVYNTTLSAAVEPLDSYAIQTSHAIVELFATVCREMDSKGGSNCSSGLATANHVRNKSFHLSTGALYIDSAHIRNLDLLISGFNSSTRVMQSIGTYSWSSRKLIWDTERAIDWPTVDGQPPRDVPLCGFSGDQGICAEKAMSKVLTPSAVTTVSLLLISAITGFILRWRSLARHGLAGGPNPADWWRLDQRPTPHPRNSSAVTLPDTRSTIRGDINSNRKVAQ
;
A
#
# COMPACT_ATOMS: atom_id res chain seq x y z
N MET A 1 -10.31 -11.99 51.71
CA MET A 1 -11.05 -11.31 50.62
C MET A 1 -10.32 -10.03 50.25
N VAL A 2 -9.39 -10.11 49.30
CA VAL A 2 -8.77 -9.01 48.54
C VAL A 2 -8.38 -9.73 47.24
N GLY A 3 -9.12 -9.63 46.14
CA GLY A 3 -9.22 -8.43 45.33
C GLY A 3 -8.16 -8.44 44.23
N THR A 4 -8.02 -9.51 43.45
CA THR A 4 -7.29 -9.49 42.17
C THR A 4 -8.29 -9.31 41.04
N VAL A 5 -8.52 -8.04 40.72
CA VAL A 5 -9.29 -7.59 39.57
C VAL A 5 -8.63 -8.13 38.31
N TRP A 6 -9.38 -8.93 37.57
CA TRP A 6 -9.02 -9.38 36.23
C TRP A 6 -9.10 -8.20 35.28
N LEU A 7 -7.96 -7.74 34.79
CA LEU A 7 -7.94 -6.91 33.59
C LEU A 7 -7.84 -7.85 32.37
N SER A 8 -8.96 -8.49 32.03
CA SER A 8 -9.12 -9.13 30.74
C SER A 8 -9.36 -8.02 29.71
N ILE A 9 -8.28 -7.47 29.15
CA ILE A 9 -8.37 -6.60 27.99
C ILE A 9 -8.70 -7.51 26.78
N VAL A 10 -9.99 -7.64 26.49
CA VAL A 10 -10.47 -8.10 25.18
C VAL A 10 -10.33 -6.91 24.23
N ILE A 11 -9.16 -6.73 23.65
CA ILE A 11 -8.93 -5.83 22.52
C ILE A 11 -8.21 -6.65 21.44
N THR A 12 -8.99 -7.03 20.43
CA THR A 12 -8.59 -7.37 19.05
C THR A 12 -7.24 -8.08 18.86
N ALA A 13 -7.30 -9.38 18.55
CA ALA A 13 -6.46 -10.08 17.56
C ALA A 13 -4.93 -9.87 17.58
N ASN A 14 -4.31 -9.63 18.73
CA ASN A 14 -2.85 -9.55 18.84
C ASN A 14 -2.37 -10.47 19.98
N LEU A 15 -1.34 -11.26 19.67
CA LEU A 15 -0.65 -12.26 20.49
C LEU A 15 -0.96 -12.21 22.01
N LEU A 16 -1.66 -13.21 22.54
CA LEU A 16 -1.80 -13.39 23.99
C LEU A 16 -1.02 -14.63 24.43
N ILE A 17 0.28 -14.47 24.69
CA ILE A 17 0.96 -15.38 25.64
C ILE A 17 0.58 -14.90 27.03
N ALA A 18 -0.51 -15.42 27.57
CA ALA A 18 -0.85 -15.22 28.97
C ALA A 18 -0.08 -16.24 29.83
N ILE A 19 0.98 -15.78 30.51
CA ILE A 19 1.61 -16.57 31.58
C ILE A 19 0.76 -16.35 32.83
N THR A 20 0.00 -17.36 33.24
CA THR A 20 -0.75 -17.28 34.50
C THR A 20 0.21 -17.48 35.68
N ASN A 21 0.27 -16.48 36.57
CA ASN A 21 1.06 -16.47 37.80
C ASN A 21 0.82 -17.76 38.62
N HIS A 22 1.70 -18.75 38.48
CA HIS A 22 1.91 -19.83 39.47
C HIS A 22 3.32 -20.42 39.37
N CYS A 23 4.32 -19.64 38.95
CA CYS A 23 5.71 -20.05 39.14
C CYS A 23 6.30 -19.32 40.36
N LEU A 24 6.49 -20.08 41.44
CA LEU A 24 7.30 -19.66 42.57
C LEU A 24 8.74 -19.46 42.08
N ALA A 25 9.40 -18.43 42.61
CA ALA A 25 10.61 -17.78 42.09
C ALA A 25 11.91 -18.61 42.13
N SER A 26 11.87 -19.93 42.02
CA SER A 26 13.04 -20.79 42.16
C SER A 26 13.06 -21.87 41.08
N ALA A 27 13.97 -21.69 40.13
CA ALA A 27 14.63 -22.70 39.30
C ALA A 27 13.76 -23.75 38.57
N THR A 28 13.89 -23.78 37.24
CA THR A 28 13.96 -25.04 36.47
C THR A 28 12.72 -25.95 36.53
N GLY A 29 11.54 -25.39 36.28
CA GLY A 29 10.29 -26.14 36.11
C GLY A 29 10.05 -26.57 34.65
N ASP A 30 9.24 -27.60 34.46
CA ASP A 30 8.75 -27.99 33.13
C ASP A 30 7.86 -26.88 32.56
N ILE A 31 8.00 -26.60 31.26
CA ILE A 31 7.17 -25.64 30.54
C ILE A 31 6.13 -26.40 29.74
N VAL A 32 4.85 -26.09 29.97
CA VAL A 32 3.73 -26.61 29.19
C VAL A 32 3.14 -25.48 28.36
N ILE A 33 3.21 -25.63 27.03
CA ILE A 33 2.56 -24.74 26.07
C ILE A 33 1.15 -25.26 25.82
N LEU A 34 0.16 -24.59 26.40
CA LEU A 34 -1.25 -24.86 26.19
C LEU A 34 -1.71 -24.19 24.90
N THR A 35 -2.18 -24.96 23.93
CA THR A 35 -2.75 -24.44 22.69
C THR A 35 -4.26 -24.62 22.69
N THR A 36 -4.95 -23.51 22.39
CA THR A 36 -6.41 -23.46 22.23
C THR A 36 -6.80 -23.32 20.76
N LEU A 37 -5.94 -23.77 19.84
CA LEU A 37 -6.27 -23.79 18.43
C LEU A 37 -7.36 -24.82 18.16
N PRO A 38 -8.33 -24.51 17.29
CA PRO A 38 -9.37 -25.47 16.96
C PRO A 38 -8.77 -26.70 16.27
N TYR A 39 -9.48 -27.81 16.39
CA TYR A 39 -9.11 -29.06 15.71
C TYR A 39 -9.90 -29.15 14.40
N GLU A 40 -9.19 -29.30 13.27
CA GLU A 40 -9.78 -29.60 11.96
C GLU A 40 -10.91 -28.66 11.51
N ILE A 41 -10.58 -27.39 11.27
CA ILE A 41 -11.52 -26.40 10.69
C ILE A 41 -11.29 -26.19 9.19
N GLY A 42 -10.39 -26.96 8.58
CA GLY A 42 -10.13 -26.97 7.13
C GLY A 42 -9.21 -25.85 6.63
N VAL A 43 -8.89 -24.87 7.48
CA VAL A 43 -7.95 -23.78 7.18
C VAL A 43 -7.02 -23.55 8.36
N ALA A 44 -5.74 -23.29 8.07
CA ALA A 44 -4.78 -22.96 9.12
C ALA A 44 -5.11 -21.59 9.75
N PRO A 45 -4.91 -21.41 11.06
CA PRO A 45 -4.32 -22.36 12.00
C PRO A 45 -5.35 -23.32 12.58
N ASP A 46 -5.10 -24.61 12.41
CA ASP A 46 -5.75 -25.68 13.16
C ASP A 46 -4.68 -26.68 13.62
N ILE A 47 -5.03 -27.53 14.59
CA ILE A 47 -4.10 -28.51 15.15
C ILE A 47 -3.60 -29.51 14.10
N LYS A 48 -4.46 -29.92 13.16
CA LYS A 48 -4.10 -30.91 12.13
C LYS A 48 -3.05 -30.39 11.15
N GLN A 49 -3.01 -29.08 10.91
CA GLN A 49 -2.06 -28.43 10.02
C GLN A 49 -0.81 -27.94 10.76
N THR A 50 -0.96 -27.47 12.01
CA THR A 50 0.13 -26.79 12.74
C THR A 50 0.77 -27.61 13.87
N GLY A 51 0.12 -28.67 14.35
CA GLY A 51 0.58 -29.46 15.49
C GLY A 51 1.95 -30.09 15.28
N ALA A 52 2.25 -30.55 14.05
CA ALA A 52 3.56 -31.07 13.69
C ALA A 52 4.69 -30.05 13.93
N ALA A 53 4.45 -28.76 13.65
CA ALA A 53 5.42 -27.69 13.85
C ALA A 53 5.61 -27.35 15.33
N PHE A 54 4.52 -27.32 16.11
CA PHE A 54 4.58 -27.14 17.56
C PHE A 54 5.36 -28.26 18.24
N ASP A 55 5.04 -29.51 17.94
CA ASP A 55 5.67 -30.68 18.56
C ASP A 55 7.17 -30.72 18.26
N LEU A 56 7.56 -30.55 16.99
CA LEU A 56 8.96 -30.57 16.57
C LEU A 56 9.76 -29.44 17.22
N ALA A 57 9.18 -28.25 17.36
CA ALA A 57 9.84 -27.15 18.05
C ALA A 57 10.07 -27.48 19.54
N ALA A 58 9.04 -27.99 20.24
CA ALA A 58 9.15 -28.34 21.66
C ALA A 58 10.12 -29.52 21.90
N GLU A 59 10.13 -30.53 21.02
CA GLU A 59 11.08 -31.64 21.04
C GLU A 59 12.52 -31.15 20.84
N ASN A 60 12.76 -30.29 19.85
CA ASN A 60 14.08 -29.71 19.59
C ASN A 60 14.56 -28.90 20.80
N MET A 61 13.68 -28.12 21.43
CA MET A 61 14.01 -27.34 22.63
C MET A 61 14.34 -28.24 23.82
N THR A 62 13.56 -29.29 24.04
CA THR A 62 13.82 -30.26 25.12
C THR A 62 15.14 -31.00 24.90
N LYS A 63 15.43 -31.40 23.65
CA LYS A 63 16.70 -32.03 23.29
C LYS A 63 17.88 -31.06 23.52
N PHE A 64 17.74 -29.82 23.08
CA PHE A 64 18.77 -28.79 23.28
C PHE A 64 19.09 -28.57 24.76
N ASN A 65 18.07 -28.52 25.63
CA ASN A 65 18.27 -28.40 27.07
C ASN A 65 19.04 -29.60 27.63
N ARG A 66 18.66 -30.82 27.24
CA ARG A 66 19.33 -32.06 27.64
C ARG A 66 20.80 -32.08 27.24
N ASP A 67 21.10 -31.74 25.98
CA ASP A 67 22.46 -31.76 25.44
C ASP A 67 23.40 -30.75 26.14
N ARG A 68 22.84 -29.74 26.82
CA ARG A 68 23.59 -28.73 27.58
C ARG A 68 23.47 -28.86 29.11
N ASN A 69 22.96 -29.98 29.61
CA ASN A 69 22.71 -30.20 31.04
C ASN A 69 21.83 -29.11 31.69
N LEU A 70 20.94 -28.48 30.91
CA LEU A 70 19.93 -27.56 31.42
C LEU A 70 18.71 -28.36 31.88
N THR A 71 18.18 -28.02 33.03
CA THR A 71 17.00 -28.66 33.65
C THR A 71 15.70 -28.01 33.17
N GLY A 72 14.71 -28.83 32.79
CA GLY A 72 13.38 -28.40 32.34
C GLY A 72 13.04 -28.91 30.93
N SER A 73 11.90 -29.57 30.80
CA SER A 73 11.34 -30.00 29.51
C SER A 73 10.34 -28.98 28.97
N MET A 74 10.16 -28.96 27.65
CA MET A 74 9.13 -28.16 27.00
C MET A 74 8.17 -29.10 26.28
N THR A 75 6.89 -29.01 26.61
CA THR A 75 5.84 -29.85 26.02
C THR A 75 4.70 -29.00 25.50
N VAL A 76 3.99 -29.50 24.49
CA VAL A 76 2.80 -28.86 23.93
C VAL A 76 1.58 -29.69 24.33
N LYS A 77 0.53 -29.01 24.81
CA LYS A 77 -0.72 -29.64 25.18
C LYS A 77 -1.86 -28.99 24.39
N TYR A 78 -2.52 -29.82 23.60
CA TYR A 78 -3.69 -29.44 22.81
C TYR A 78 -4.95 -29.56 23.67
N LEU A 79 -5.68 -28.45 23.81
CA LEU A 79 -6.93 -28.42 24.57
C LEU A 79 -8.16 -28.77 23.71
N PHE A 80 -8.07 -28.56 22.39
CA PHE A 80 -9.07 -29.03 21.44
C PHE A 80 -8.66 -30.39 20.88
N ASP A 81 -9.65 -31.18 20.51
CA ASP A 81 -9.51 -32.48 19.87
C ASP A 81 -10.62 -32.72 18.83
N ALA A 82 -10.57 -33.88 18.17
CA ALA A 82 -11.54 -34.28 17.15
C ALA A 82 -12.99 -34.30 17.65
N SER A 83 -13.24 -34.51 18.95
CA SER A 83 -14.61 -34.50 19.50
C SER A 83 -15.21 -33.10 19.53
N THR A 84 -14.36 -32.06 19.54
CA THR A 84 -14.79 -30.67 19.60
C THR A 84 -14.99 -30.02 18.23
N SER A 85 -14.51 -30.62 17.14
CA SER A 85 -14.54 -30.01 15.80
C SER A 85 -15.95 -29.62 15.33
N SER A 86 -16.94 -30.48 15.56
CA SER A 86 -18.33 -30.26 15.13
C SER A 86 -19.04 -29.11 15.86
N LEU A 87 -18.49 -28.68 17.01
CA LEU A 87 -19.00 -27.59 17.82
C LEU A 87 -18.49 -26.22 17.37
N ILE A 88 -17.49 -26.18 16.48
CA ILE A 88 -16.84 -24.95 16.04
C ILE A 88 -17.37 -24.55 14.67
N ARG A 89 -18.21 -23.52 14.63
CA ARG A 89 -18.82 -22.98 13.39
C ARG A 89 -18.46 -21.53 13.14
N SER A 90 -18.03 -20.82 14.17
CA SER A 90 -17.69 -19.41 14.14
C SER A 90 -16.47 -19.09 15.00
N CYS A 91 -15.88 -17.91 14.79
CA CYS A 91 -14.83 -17.39 15.66
C CYS A 91 -15.33 -17.18 17.11
N GLY A 92 -16.63 -16.90 17.29
CA GLY A 92 -17.26 -16.79 18.60
C GLY A 92 -17.23 -18.11 19.37
N ASP A 93 -17.49 -19.23 18.67
CA ASP A 93 -17.44 -20.57 19.26
C ASP A 93 -16.02 -20.92 19.70
N VAL A 94 -15.01 -20.60 18.87
CA VAL A 94 -13.59 -20.78 19.24
C VAL A 94 -13.26 -20.01 20.50
N ALA A 95 -13.63 -18.72 20.57
CA ALA A 95 -13.33 -17.87 21.73
C ALA A 95 -14.01 -18.36 23.01
N GLY A 96 -15.32 -18.64 22.94
CA GLY A 96 -16.09 -19.14 24.08
C GLY A 96 -15.58 -20.49 24.58
N ARG A 97 -15.31 -21.42 23.65
CA ARG A 97 -14.82 -22.76 24.00
C ARG A 97 -13.39 -22.73 24.52
N SER A 98 -12.52 -21.89 23.97
CA SER A 98 -11.16 -21.71 24.47
C SER A 98 -11.15 -21.25 25.93
N ALA A 99 -12.00 -20.28 26.28
CA ALA A 99 -12.14 -19.79 27.64
C ALA A 99 -12.58 -20.91 28.61
N GLN A 100 -13.57 -21.72 28.20
CA GLN A 100 -14.04 -22.85 28.98
C GLN A 100 -12.94 -23.91 29.19
N LEU A 101 -12.26 -24.32 28.12
CA LEU A 101 -11.22 -25.35 28.18
C LEU A 101 -10.03 -24.91 29.05
N LEU A 102 -9.62 -23.64 28.97
CA LEU A 102 -8.57 -23.09 29.83
C LEU A 102 -9.00 -23.06 31.30
N ALA A 103 -10.25 -22.71 31.59
CA ALA A 103 -10.78 -22.71 32.94
C ALA A 103 -10.84 -24.13 33.54
N GLU A 104 -11.33 -25.10 32.76
CA GLU A 104 -11.39 -26.51 33.16
C GLU A 104 -9.99 -27.09 33.39
N TYR A 105 -9.05 -26.80 32.47
CA TYR A 105 -7.66 -27.24 32.60
C TYR A 105 -7.03 -26.69 33.87
N ARG A 106 -7.16 -25.38 34.12
CA ARG A 106 -6.66 -24.72 35.32
C ARG A 106 -7.28 -25.26 36.60
N TYR A 107 -8.55 -25.67 36.58
CA TYR A 107 -9.19 -26.25 37.76
C TYR A 107 -8.69 -27.67 38.05
N ARG A 108 -8.39 -28.47 37.02
CA ARG A 108 -8.04 -29.89 37.14
C ARG A 108 -6.54 -30.17 37.24
N GLN A 109 -5.70 -29.35 36.62
CA GLN A 109 -4.25 -29.56 36.52
C GLN A 109 -3.52 -28.28 36.92
N THR A 110 -3.09 -28.22 38.18
CA THR A 110 -2.12 -27.24 38.65
C THR A 110 -1.01 -27.97 39.38
N ASP A 111 0.14 -28.13 38.71
CA ASP A 111 1.39 -28.44 39.39
C ASP A 111 2.10 -27.11 39.68
N ALA A 112 2.45 -26.88 40.95
CA ALA A 112 3.18 -25.69 41.38
C ALA A 112 4.59 -25.59 40.80
N ARG A 113 5.11 -26.68 40.19
CA ARG A 113 6.41 -26.74 39.52
C ARG A 113 6.36 -26.54 38.00
N THR A 114 5.16 -26.43 37.42
CA THR A 114 4.99 -26.29 35.97
C THR A 114 4.65 -24.85 35.61
N CYS A 115 5.43 -24.25 34.70
CA CYS A 115 5.07 -22.96 34.12
C CYS A 115 4.22 -23.18 32.85
N TYR A 116 3.13 -22.44 32.72
CA TYR A 116 2.22 -22.56 31.59
C TYR A 116 2.33 -21.33 30.67
N ALA A 117 2.48 -21.57 29.37
CA ALA A 117 2.35 -20.56 28.33
C ALA A 117 1.13 -20.89 27.47
N ILE A 118 0.31 -19.90 27.12
CA ILE A 118 -0.90 -20.12 26.34
C ILE A 118 -0.70 -19.59 24.92
N VAL A 119 -1.08 -20.39 23.92
CA VAL A 119 -1.13 -20.00 22.51
C VAL A 119 -2.59 -20.06 22.05
N THR A 120 -3.18 -18.89 21.84
CA THR A 120 -4.57 -18.76 21.40
C THR A 120 -4.72 -18.57 19.89
N SER A 121 -3.71 -17.99 19.23
CA SER A 121 -3.65 -17.86 17.77
C SER A 121 -2.22 -17.55 17.30
N PRO A 122 -1.63 -18.35 16.39
CA PRO A 122 -0.36 -17.99 15.75
C PRO A 122 -0.55 -16.89 14.70
N ILE A 123 -1.77 -16.66 14.17
CA ILE A 123 -2.06 -15.54 13.28
C ILE A 123 -1.94 -14.20 14.02
N ALA A 124 -2.23 -14.16 15.31
CA ALA A 124 -2.10 -12.92 16.09
C ALA A 124 -0.61 -12.53 16.35
N ALA A 125 0.34 -13.42 16.04
CA ALA A 125 1.78 -13.15 16.05
C ALA A 125 2.29 -12.67 14.67
N SER A 126 1.42 -12.53 13.67
CA SER A 126 1.77 -12.13 12.31
C SER A 126 1.68 -10.64 12.20
N GLY A 127 2.55 -10.10 11.34
CA GLY A 127 2.56 -8.72 10.91
C GLY A 127 1.16 -8.14 10.80
N THR A 128 0.97 -7.04 11.50
CA THR A 128 -0.31 -6.36 11.58
C THR A 128 -0.63 -5.71 10.24
N PHE A 129 -1.89 -5.35 10.01
CA PHE A 129 -2.27 -4.44 8.92
C PHE A 129 -1.39 -3.17 8.92
N LEU A 130 -0.92 -2.75 10.11
CA LEU A 130 0.07 -1.70 10.31
C LEU A 130 1.38 -2.02 9.57
N GLY A 131 1.91 -3.23 9.73
CA GLY A 131 3.09 -3.69 9.00
C GLY A 131 2.94 -3.50 7.49
N TYR A 132 1.90 -4.11 6.89
CA TYR A 132 1.66 -4.05 5.44
C TYR A 132 1.44 -2.62 4.93
N SER A 133 0.66 -1.81 5.64
CA SER A 133 0.43 -0.40 5.25
C SER A 133 1.72 0.41 5.28
N THR A 134 2.60 0.19 6.26
CA THR A 134 3.91 0.86 6.29
C THR A 134 4.76 0.45 5.08
N VAL A 135 4.90 -0.86 4.82
CA VAL A 135 5.73 -1.34 3.70
C VAL A 135 5.23 -0.82 2.36
N LEU A 136 3.92 -0.85 2.14
CA LEU A 136 3.34 -0.33 0.90
C LEU A 136 3.65 1.17 0.74
N LEU A 137 3.47 1.98 1.78
CA LEU A 137 3.80 3.40 1.72
C LEU A 137 5.30 3.65 1.48
N GLU A 138 6.18 2.82 2.03
CA GLU A 138 7.63 2.90 1.76
C GLU A 138 7.96 2.55 0.30
N ILE A 139 7.30 1.55 -0.29
CA ILE A 139 7.44 1.24 -1.74
C ILE A 139 7.02 2.44 -2.58
N LEU A 140 5.87 3.04 -2.27
CA LEU A 140 5.37 4.21 -2.99
C LEU A 140 6.33 5.41 -2.84
N ARG A 141 6.86 5.67 -1.64
CA ARG A 141 7.88 6.73 -1.41
C ARG A 141 9.15 6.48 -2.21
N TYR A 142 9.65 5.24 -2.23
CA TYR A 142 10.86 4.87 -2.93
C TYR A 142 10.78 5.20 -4.43
N TYR A 143 9.66 4.85 -5.06
CA TYR A 143 9.40 5.15 -6.47
C TYR A 143 8.85 6.56 -6.72
N LYS A 144 8.67 7.38 -5.67
CA LYS A 144 8.08 8.72 -5.73
C LYS A 144 6.67 8.73 -6.32
N TRP A 145 5.90 7.69 -6.02
CA TRP A 145 4.50 7.56 -6.41
C TRP A 145 3.59 8.09 -5.34
N TYR A 146 3.15 9.34 -5.48
CA TYR A 146 2.30 10.01 -4.52
C TYR A 146 0.81 9.94 -4.87
N ARG A 147 0.47 9.56 -6.10
CA ARG A 147 -0.92 9.38 -6.54
C ARG A 147 -1.24 7.94 -6.92
N ALA A 148 -2.21 7.33 -6.24
CA ALA A 148 -2.58 5.94 -6.46
C ALA A 148 -4.09 5.69 -6.29
N THR A 149 -4.59 4.62 -6.90
CA THR A 149 -5.97 4.14 -6.69
C THR A 149 -5.91 2.77 -6.02
N ILE A 150 -6.71 2.57 -4.97
CA ILE A 150 -6.85 1.30 -4.26
C ILE A 150 -8.15 0.64 -4.73
N LEU A 151 -8.04 -0.50 -5.40
CA LEU A 151 -9.18 -1.33 -5.80
C LEU A 151 -9.36 -2.45 -4.77
N VAL A 152 -10.55 -2.51 -4.16
CA VAL A 152 -10.84 -3.42 -3.04
C VAL A 152 -11.95 -4.39 -3.42
N GLU A 153 -11.66 -5.69 -3.37
CA GLU A 153 -12.67 -6.74 -3.58
C GLU A 153 -13.55 -6.89 -2.33
N ILE A 154 -14.83 -6.48 -2.43
CA ILE A 154 -15.72 -6.44 -1.26
C ILE A 154 -16.34 -7.78 -0.86
N LYS A 155 -16.41 -8.73 -1.80
CA LYS A 155 -16.97 -10.08 -1.57
C LYS A 155 -15.91 -11.13 -1.22
N ALA A 156 -14.65 -10.72 -1.06
CA ALA A 156 -13.62 -11.62 -0.58
C ALA A 156 -13.96 -12.10 0.84
N ILE A 157 -13.72 -13.39 1.12
CA ILE A 157 -13.97 -13.99 2.43
C ILE A 157 -13.10 -13.32 3.51
N ALA A 158 -11.88 -12.93 3.16
CA ALA A 158 -10.96 -12.28 4.07
C ALA A 158 -11.28 -10.78 4.22
N THR A 159 -11.46 -10.33 5.47
CA THR A 159 -11.59 -8.89 5.77
C THR A 159 -10.29 -8.11 5.52
N PHE A 160 -9.18 -8.82 5.31
CA PHE A 160 -7.84 -8.27 5.15
C PHE A 160 -7.78 -7.11 4.14
N TYR A 161 -8.38 -7.28 2.97
CA TYR A 161 -8.32 -6.27 1.91
C TYR A 161 -9.02 -4.97 2.30
N ARG A 162 -10.24 -5.08 2.85
CA ARG A 162 -11.03 -3.93 3.32
C ARG A 162 -10.32 -3.19 4.44
N ASP A 163 -9.85 -3.94 5.43
CA ASP A 163 -9.27 -3.36 6.65
C ASP A 163 -7.90 -2.72 6.36
N LEU A 164 -7.09 -3.34 5.49
CA LEU A 164 -5.83 -2.76 5.01
C LEU A 164 -6.07 -1.48 4.21
N ALA A 165 -7.07 -1.44 3.32
CA ALA A 165 -7.41 -0.24 2.55
C ALA A 165 -7.74 0.96 3.44
N SER A 166 -8.63 0.75 4.43
CA SER A 166 -9.00 1.78 5.40
C SER A 166 -7.78 2.27 6.17
N LEU A 167 -6.94 1.35 6.65
CA LEU A 167 -5.76 1.70 7.42
C LEU A 167 -4.74 2.51 6.60
N ILE A 168 -4.53 2.18 5.32
CA ILE A 168 -3.66 2.97 4.44
C ILE A 168 -4.16 4.42 4.35
N LEU A 169 -5.46 4.61 4.11
CA LEU A 169 -6.06 5.94 4.00
C LEU A 169 -6.04 6.74 5.30
N ASP A 170 -6.12 6.09 6.46
CA ASP A 170 -5.99 6.75 7.75
C ASP A 170 -4.53 7.13 8.04
N ARG A 171 -3.59 6.25 7.70
CA ARG A 171 -2.15 6.46 7.89
C ARG A 171 -1.62 7.65 7.12
N ILE A 172 -2.05 7.83 5.87
CA ILE A 172 -1.57 8.96 5.05
C ILE A 172 -1.98 10.32 5.62
N LYS A 173 -3.05 10.39 6.42
CA LYS A 173 -3.49 11.62 7.09
C LYS A 173 -2.66 11.94 8.34
N ILE A 174 -2.14 10.91 9.01
CA ILE A 174 -1.51 11.04 10.34
C ILE A 174 0.02 11.15 10.26
N LEU A 175 0.67 10.39 9.38
CA LEU A 175 2.12 10.13 9.47
C LEU A 175 2.99 10.92 8.48
N LEU A 176 2.40 11.77 7.64
CA LEU A 176 3.16 12.44 6.60
C LEU A 176 3.37 13.91 6.91
N PRO A 177 4.62 14.41 6.78
CA PRO A 177 4.88 15.84 6.78
C PRO A 177 3.99 16.52 5.75
N GLU A 178 3.51 17.74 6.04
CA GLU A 178 2.67 18.53 5.12
C GLU A 178 3.27 18.70 3.71
N THR A 179 4.58 18.50 3.57
CA THR A 179 5.35 18.63 2.32
C THR A 179 5.17 17.49 1.33
N VAL A 180 4.71 16.30 1.75
CA VAL A 180 4.48 15.15 0.85
C VAL A 180 3.08 14.60 1.08
N GLN A 181 2.13 15.05 0.26
CA GLN A 181 0.73 14.63 0.34
C GLN A 181 0.45 13.49 -0.64
N PHE A 182 0.20 12.28 -0.13
CA PHE A 182 -0.38 11.23 -0.96
C PHE A 182 -1.81 11.60 -1.36
N GLN A 183 -2.13 11.38 -2.63
CA GLN A 183 -3.45 11.50 -3.19
C GLN A 183 -3.93 10.10 -3.56
N MET A 184 -4.60 9.46 -2.61
CA MET A 184 -5.12 8.11 -2.79
C MET A 184 -6.63 8.09 -2.74
N GLU A 185 -7.23 7.37 -3.69
CA GLU A 185 -8.67 7.11 -3.72
C GLU A 185 -8.93 5.61 -3.66
N ARG A 186 -10.01 5.24 -2.99
CA ARG A 186 -10.46 3.84 -2.87
C ARG A 186 -11.69 3.63 -3.74
N PHE A 187 -11.73 2.50 -4.44
CA PHE A 187 -12.89 2.00 -5.16
C PHE A 187 -13.21 0.58 -4.72
N ASP A 188 -14.42 0.41 -4.20
CA ASP A 188 -14.95 -0.88 -3.77
C ASP A 188 -15.60 -1.59 -4.95
N MET A 189 -15.05 -2.74 -5.33
CA MET A 189 -15.50 -3.50 -6.50
C MET A 189 -16.12 -4.84 -6.10
N ASP A 190 -17.22 -5.17 -6.79
CA ASP A 190 -17.78 -6.51 -6.81
C ASP A 190 -17.22 -7.28 -8.02
N ALA A 191 -16.22 -8.12 -7.76
CA ALA A 191 -15.57 -8.93 -8.80
C ALA A 191 -16.43 -10.08 -9.33
N THR A 192 -17.57 -10.38 -8.70
CA THR A 192 -18.51 -11.40 -9.20
C THR A 192 -19.29 -10.93 -10.42
N ILE A 193 -19.22 -9.63 -10.74
CA ILE A 193 -19.91 -8.99 -11.85
C ILE A 193 -18.85 -8.40 -12.80
N SER A 194 -18.83 -8.84 -14.06
CA SER A 194 -17.85 -8.40 -15.08
C SER A 194 -17.78 -6.87 -15.25
N GLU A 195 -18.93 -6.21 -15.14
CA GLU A 195 -19.04 -4.75 -15.18
C GLU A 195 -18.37 -4.06 -13.97
N GLY A 196 -18.32 -4.74 -12.81
CA GLY A 196 -17.66 -4.23 -11.61
C GLY A 196 -16.16 -4.04 -11.81
N VAL A 197 -15.48 -5.03 -12.39
CA VAL A 197 -14.04 -4.94 -12.73
C VAL A 197 -13.78 -3.85 -13.77
N THR A 198 -14.63 -3.78 -14.80
CA THR A 198 -14.49 -2.79 -15.88
C THR A 198 -14.65 -1.36 -15.34
N SER A 199 -15.67 -1.13 -14.49
CA SER A 199 -15.92 0.17 -13.85
C SER A 199 -14.77 0.59 -12.93
N ALA A 200 -14.22 -0.35 -12.17
CA ALA A 200 -13.07 -0.11 -11.30
C ALA A 200 -11.82 0.32 -12.09
N LEU A 201 -11.55 -0.33 -13.22
CA LEU A 201 -10.43 0.03 -14.10
C LEU A 201 -10.63 1.39 -14.79
N ILE A 202 -11.84 1.70 -15.26
CA ILE A 202 -12.17 3.02 -15.82
C ILE A 202 -11.99 4.12 -14.76
N PHE A 203 -12.46 3.88 -13.54
CA PHE A 203 -12.25 4.77 -12.40
C PHE A 203 -10.76 5.02 -12.16
N ALA A 204 -9.96 3.95 -12.05
CA ALA A 204 -8.52 4.05 -11.82
C ALA A 204 -7.78 4.78 -12.96
N ARG A 205 -8.08 4.46 -14.23
CA ARG A 205 -7.48 5.08 -15.43
C ARG A 205 -7.59 6.61 -15.41
N SER A 206 -8.74 7.12 -14.95
CA SER A 206 -9.01 8.56 -14.89
C SER A 206 -8.28 9.29 -13.75
N ARG A 207 -7.72 8.58 -12.77
CA ARG A 207 -7.23 9.14 -11.50
C ARG A 207 -5.78 8.86 -11.18
N SER A 208 -5.25 7.69 -11.57
CA SER A 208 -3.88 7.31 -11.25
C SER A 208 -3.25 6.44 -12.34
N ARG A 209 -1.93 6.32 -12.26
CA ARG A 209 -1.14 5.31 -12.99
C ARG A 209 -0.65 4.18 -12.10
N VAL A 210 -0.60 4.42 -10.79
CA VAL A 210 -0.34 3.38 -9.79
C VAL A 210 -1.67 2.85 -9.26
N ILE A 211 -1.84 1.54 -9.36
CA ILE A 211 -3.08 0.84 -9.00
C ILE A 211 -2.73 -0.26 -7.99
N ILE A 212 -3.26 -0.10 -6.78
CA ILE A 212 -3.07 -1.05 -5.69
C ILE A 212 -4.27 -1.99 -5.70
N LEU A 213 -4.00 -3.28 -5.86
CA LEU A 213 -5.00 -4.34 -5.94
C LEU A 213 -5.06 -5.06 -4.59
N LEU A 214 -6.13 -4.81 -3.85
CA LEU A 214 -6.47 -5.51 -2.61
C LEU A 214 -7.62 -6.49 -2.93
N ALA A 215 -7.24 -7.61 -3.53
CA ALA A 215 -8.14 -8.64 -4.03
C ALA A 215 -7.46 -10.01 -3.98
N THR A 216 -8.25 -11.08 -4.08
CA THR A 216 -7.73 -12.46 -4.25
C THR A 216 -6.85 -12.57 -5.50
N GLY A 217 -5.96 -13.56 -5.53
CA GLY A 217 -5.06 -13.78 -6.68
C GLY A 217 -5.82 -14.02 -7.99
N ILE A 218 -6.95 -14.73 -7.91
CA ILE A 218 -7.84 -14.98 -9.06
C ILE A 218 -8.42 -13.66 -9.59
N THR A 219 -9.00 -12.85 -8.69
CA THR A 219 -9.58 -11.55 -9.07
C THR A 219 -8.51 -10.59 -9.60
N ALA A 220 -7.35 -10.51 -8.93
CA ALA A 220 -6.26 -9.64 -9.37
C ALA A 220 -5.71 -10.05 -10.75
N ARG A 221 -5.60 -11.34 -11.04
CA ARG A 221 -5.24 -11.83 -12.37
C ARG A 221 -6.28 -11.44 -13.42
N ALA A 222 -7.56 -11.64 -13.14
CA ALA A 222 -8.64 -11.23 -14.04
C ALA A 222 -8.64 -9.72 -14.33
N ILE A 223 -8.32 -8.90 -13.33
CA ILE A 223 -8.14 -7.45 -13.50
C ILE A 223 -7.00 -7.16 -14.48
N LEU A 224 -5.83 -7.78 -14.28
CA LEU A 224 -4.66 -7.60 -15.17
C LEU A 224 -4.98 -8.04 -16.61
N GLU A 225 -5.67 -9.16 -16.79
CA GLU A 225 -6.09 -9.65 -18.10
C GLU A 225 -7.06 -8.68 -18.81
N LYS A 226 -7.87 -7.91 -18.07
CA LYS A 226 -8.81 -6.93 -18.63
C LYS A 226 -8.14 -5.63 -19.08
N THR A 227 -6.94 -5.32 -18.58
CA THR A 227 -6.23 -4.04 -18.85
C THR A 227 -5.98 -3.79 -20.33
N GLY A 228 -5.76 -4.84 -21.12
CA GLY A 228 -5.54 -4.74 -22.57
C GLY A 228 -6.66 -4.03 -23.32
N SER A 229 -7.89 -4.45 -23.05
CA SER A 229 -9.09 -3.86 -23.67
C SER A 229 -9.35 -2.41 -23.28
N LEU A 230 -8.67 -1.92 -22.24
CA LEU A 230 -8.83 -0.57 -21.70
C LEU A 230 -7.58 0.29 -21.90
N GLU A 231 -6.63 -0.16 -22.73
CA GLU A 231 -5.37 0.54 -23.02
C GLU A 231 -4.51 0.80 -21.77
N MET A 232 -4.64 -0.06 -20.76
CA MET A 232 -3.91 0.06 -19.48
C MET A 232 -2.66 -0.86 -19.43
N SER A 233 -2.29 -1.46 -20.56
CA SER A 233 -1.07 -2.27 -20.75
C SER A 233 -0.03 -1.56 -21.64
N ASN A 234 -0.16 -0.25 -21.83
CA ASN A 234 0.73 0.57 -22.67
C ASN A 234 2.09 0.91 -22.03
N GLY A 235 2.36 0.40 -20.82
CA GLY A 235 3.58 0.66 -20.06
C GLY A 235 3.54 1.91 -19.18
N GLU A 236 2.44 2.65 -19.16
CA GLU A 236 2.29 3.81 -18.24
C GLU A 236 1.73 3.42 -16.87
N TYR A 237 1.27 2.18 -16.69
CA TYR A 237 0.60 1.73 -15.46
C TYR A 237 1.49 0.82 -14.63
N VAL A 238 1.29 0.88 -13.32
CA VAL A 238 1.88 -0.02 -12.32
C VAL A 238 0.78 -0.67 -11.52
N PHE A 239 0.89 -1.98 -11.33
CA PHE A 239 -0.03 -2.75 -10.50
C PHE A 239 0.72 -3.26 -9.28
N ILE A 240 0.14 -3.08 -8.09
CA ILE A 240 0.71 -3.59 -6.84
C ILE A 240 -0.32 -4.50 -6.19
N ILE A 241 -0.06 -5.81 -6.16
CA ILE A 241 -0.89 -6.77 -5.44
C ILE A 241 -0.31 -6.96 -4.05
N VAL A 242 -1.15 -6.85 -3.02
CA VAL A 242 -0.75 -7.12 -1.64
C VAL A 242 -1.51 -8.33 -1.12
N GLN A 243 -0.77 -9.38 -0.73
CA GLN A 243 -1.32 -10.58 -0.12
C GLN A 243 -0.79 -10.71 1.31
N PRO A 244 -1.61 -11.17 2.28
CA PRO A 244 -1.11 -11.43 3.62
C PRO A 244 -0.06 -12.55 3.58
N LEU A 245 -0.34 -13.60 2.81
CA LEU A 245 0.52 -14.76 2.63
C LEU A 245 0.19 -15.44 1.29
N GLU A 246 1.09 -16.30 0.81
CA GLU A 246 0.85 -17.11 -0.39
C GLU A 246 0.02 -18.36 -0.06
N ALA A 247 -1.28 -18.34 -0.40
CA ALA A 247 -2.19 -19.48 -0.28
C ALA A 247 -3.36 -19.38 -1.27
N ASP A 248 -4.05 -20.49 -1.50
CA ASP A 248 -5.18 -20.59 -2.44
C ASP A 248 -6.32 -19.61 -2.15
N VAL A 249 -6.65 -19.40 -0.87
CA VAL A 249 -7.70 -18.45 -0.44
C VAL A 249 -7.31 -16.98 -0.64
N TYR A 250 -6.03 -16.72 -0.87
CA TYR A 250 -5.45 -15.41 -1.11
C TYR A 250 -4.96 -15.36 -2.57
N GLY A 251 -3.70 -15.07 -2.80
CA GLY A 251 -3.05 -15.20 -4.09
C GLY A 251 -1.65 -15.77 -3.94
N GLN A 252 -1.18 -16.44 -4.98
CA GLN A 252 0.18 -16.99 -5.04
C GLN A 252 0.90 -16.43 -6.27
N ARG A 253 2.22 -16.25 -6.18
CA ARG A 253 3.03 -15.74 -7.29
C ARG A 253 2.97 -16.64 -8.54
N SER A 254 2.82 -17.94 -8.34
CA SER A 254 2.65 -18.94 -9.40
C SER A 254 1.42 -18.72 -10.27
N GLN A 255 0.41 -17.99 -9.79
CA GLN A 255 -0.79 -17.67 -10.55
C GLN A 255 -0.54 -16.60 -11.62
N PHE A 256 0.54 -15.83 -11.51
CA PHE A 256 0.89 -14.72 -12.42
C PHE A 256 1.99 -15.11 -13.43
N GLN A 257 2.06 -16.40 -13.77
CA GLN A 257 2.88 -16.89 -14.87
C GLN A 257 2.13 -16.68 -16.19
N HIS A 258 2.86 -16.33 -17.24
CA HIS A 258 2.23 -15.92 -18.50
C HIS A 258 2.83 -16.59 -19.74
N SER A 259 1.98 -16.87 -20.73
CA SER A 259 2.40 -17.52 -21.98
C SER A 259 3.03 -16.51 -22.97
N ALA A 260 3.80 -17.01 -23.94
CA ALA A 260 4.56 -16.16 -24.87
C ALA A 260 3.70 -15.35 -25.86
N ASN A 261 2.44 -15.74 -26.11
CA ASN A 261 1.60 -15.19 -27.19
C ASN A 261 0.63 -14.09 -26.73
N ASP A 262 0.78 -13.56 -25.52
CA ASP A 262 -0.22 -12.70 -24.91
C ASP A 262 0.09 -11.21 -25.08
N THR A 263 -0.90 -10.46 -25.58
CA THR A 263 -0.83 -9.01 -25.83
C THR A 263 -0.82 -8.16 -24.55
N ASN A 264 -1.19 -8.73 -23.40
CA ASN A 264 -1.25 -8.04 -22.10
C ASN A 264 -0.03 -8.28 -21.23
N LEU A 265 1.03 -8.85 -21.79
CA LEU A 265 2.29 -9.11 -21.11
C LEU A 265 2.83 -7.88 -20.35
N ASN A 266 2.67 -6.68 -20.89
CA ASN A 266 3.14 -5.46 -20.24
C ASN A 266 2.45 -5.19 -18.89
N ALA A 267 1.17 -5.56 -18.72
CA ALA A 267 0.50 -5.40 -17.42
C ALA A 267 1.15 -6.30 -16.35
N PHE A 268 1.56 -7.51 -16.73
CA PHE A 268 2.32 -8.42 -15.86
C PHE A 268 3.76 -7.94 -15.64
N ARG A 269 4.43 -7.39 -16.66
CA ARG A 269 5.77 -6.78 -16.52
C ARG A 269 5.78 -5.60 -15.54
N SER A 270 4.68 -4.87 -15.46
CA SER A 270 4.47 -3.78 -14.50
C SER A 270 3.86 -4.21 -13.16
N LEU A 271 3.83 -5.51 -12.85
CA LEU A 271 3.27 -6.04 -11.60
C LEU A 271 4.33 -6.15 -10.51
N LEU A 272 4.05 -5.53 -9.37
CA LEU A 272 4.69 -5.83 -8.09
C LEU A 272 3.76 -6.71 -7.25
N PHE A 273 4.27 -7.85 -6.80
CA PHE A 273 3.56 -8.73 -5.86
C PHE A 273 4.24 -8.67 -4.49
N VAL A 274 3.50 -8.21 -3.49
CA VAL A 274 3.99 -7.98 -2.12
C VAL A 274 3.30 -8.95 -1.17
N ALA A 275 4.06 -9.84 -0.55
CA ALA A 275 3.52 -10.80 0.40
C ALA A 275 4.56 -11.26 1.42
N PHE A 276 4.09 -11.87 2.50
CA PHE A 276 4.95 -12.70 3.33
C PHE A 276 5.32 -13.99 2.56
N GLY A 277 6.58 -14.42 2.64
CA GLY A 277 7.02 -15.66 2.01
C GLY A 277 8.44 -16.09 2.39
N SER A 278 8.94 -17.10 1.68
CA SER A 278 10.24 -17.75 1.95
C SER A 278 11.45 -16.90 1.53
N PHE A 279 12.37 -16.65 2.46
CA PHE A 279 13.61 -15.88 2.21
C PHE A 279 14.77 -16.71 1.64
N GLY A 280 14.50 -17.90 1.11
CA GLY A 280 15.50 -18.70 0.37
C GLY A 280 16.49 -19.50 1.23
N ASN A 281 16.35 -19.49 2.57
CA ASN A 281 17.06 -20.45 3.41
C ASN A 281 16.38 -21.82 3.25
N SER A 282 17.05 -22.75 2.59
CA SER A 282 16.56 -24.14 2.48
C SER A 282 16.44 -24.73 3.89
N LEU A 283 15.18 -24.90 4.33
CA LEU A 283 14.82 -25.60 5.56
C LEU A 283 14.28 -27.00 5.23
N ASP A 284 14.82 -27.61 4.15
CA ASP A 284 14.29 -28.83 3.54
C ASP A 284 14.17 -29.99 4.54
N GLN A 285 15.15 -30.12 5.45
CA GLN A 285 15.11 -31.14 6.50
C GLN A 285 13.96 -30.91 7.49
N LEU A 286 13.71 -29.66 7.89
CA LEU A 286 12.63 -29.32 8.81
C LEU A 286 11.27 -29.44 8.10
N ASN A 287 11.17 -28.98 6.86
CA ASN A 287 10.02 -29.16 5.98
C ASN A 287 9.66 -30.65 5.82
N ALA A 288 10.64 -31.52 5.55
CA ALA A 288 10.44 -32.95 5.44
C ALA A 288 9.95 -33.58 6.75
N LYS A 289 10.52 -33.16 7.90
CA LYS A 289 10.07 -33.62 9.23
C LYS A 289 8.64 -33.19 9.53
N ILE A 290 8.29 -31.93 9.26
CA ILE A 290 6.93 -31.41 9.45
C ILE A 290 5.95 -32.20 8.59
N ARG A 291 6.27 -32.41 7.30
CA ARG A 291 5.42 -33.17 6.37
C ARG A 291 5.23 -34.62 6.83
N SER A 292 6.30 -35.29 7.27
CA SER A 292 6.25 -36.65 7.81
C SER A 292 5.36 -36.71 9.05
N ARG A 293 5.57 -35.81 10.03
CA ARG A 293 4.82 -35.78 11.29
C ARG A 293 3.35 -35.43 11.09
N ALA A 294 3.04 -34.49 10.20
CA ALA A 294 1.66 -34.14 9.84
C ALA A 294 0.91 -35.37 9.30
N LYS A 295 1.56 -36.18 8.46
CA LYS A 295 0.98 -37.41 7.91
C LYS A 295 0.82 -38.51 8.96
N THR A 296 1.85 -38.76 9.78
CA THR A 296 1.88 -39.93 10.67
C THR A 296 1.13 -39.73 11.98
N VAL A 297 1.17 -38.52 12.57
CA VAL A 297 0.55 -38.23 13.88
C VAL A 297 -0.78 -37.50 13.73
N TYR A 298 -0.89 -36.60 12.77
CA TYR A 298 -2.08 -35.75 12.59
C TYR A 298 -3.01 -36.21 11.46
N ASN A 299 -2.64 -37.28 10.73
CA ASN A 299 -3.38 -37.80 9.58
C ASN A 299 -3.78 -36.70 8.57
N THR A 300 -2.82 -35.81 8.29
CA THR A 300 -2.96 -34.68 7.37
C THR A 300 -1.89 -34.72 6.30
N THR A 301 -2.30 -34.60 5.05
CA THR A 301 -1.39 -34.45 3.93
C THR A 301 -1.26 -32.97 3.60
N LEU A 302 -0.11 -32.38 3.93
CA LEU A 302 0.23 -31.02 3.49
C LEU A 302 0.48 -31.01 1.97
N SER A 303 0.16 -29.88 1.32
CA SER A 303 0.35 -29.72 -0.12
C SER A 303 1.79 -30.05 -0.55
N ALA A 304 1.92 -30.71 -1.70
CA ALA A 304 3.22 -30.94 -2.33
C ALA A 304 3.69 -29.71 -3.14
N ALA A 305 2.80 -28.78 -3.46
CA ALA A 305 3.11 -27.60 -4.28
C ALA A 305 3.79 -26.47 -3.50
N VAL A 306 3.70 -26.48 -2.17
CA VAL A 306 4.23 -25.44 -1.28
C VAL A 306 4.95 -26.11 -0.12
N GLU A 307 6.11 -25.57 0.28
CA GLU A 307 6.81 -26.09 1.44
C GLU A 307 6.09 -25.73 2.76
N PRO A 308 6.07 -26.62 3.77
CA PRO A 308 5.35 -26.36 5.01
C PRO A 308 5.72 -25.03 5.68
N LEU A 309 6.98 -24.65 5.70
CA LEU A 309 7.46 -23.40 6.33
C LEU A 309 7.25 -22.14 5.49
N ASP A 310 6.79 -22.28 4.25
CA ASP A 310 6.30 -21.15 3.46
C ASP A 310 4.87 -20.78 3.90
N SER A 311 4.14 -21.73 4.50
CA SER A 311 2.91 -21.43 5.22
C SER A 311 3.23 -20.65 6.49
N TYR A 312 2.74 -19.41 6.51
CA TYR A 312 2.86 -18.52 7.65
C TYR A 312 2.42 -19.18 8.98
N ALA A 313 1.29 -19.89 8.98
CA ALA A 313 0.71 -20.48 10.19
C ALA A 313 1.60 -21.61 10.73
N ILE A 314 2.15 -22.45 9.86
CA ILE A 314 3.05 -23.55 10.23
C ILE A 314 4.38 -22.98 10.73
N GLN A 315 4.98 -22.05 9.98
CA GLN A 315 6.23 -21.41 10.36
C GLN A 315 6.12 -20.73 11.73
N THR A 316 5.06 -19.97 11.96
CA THR A 316 4.88 -19.24 13.23
C THR A 316 4.59 -20.17 14.39
N SER A 317 3.91 -21.29 14.16
CA SER A 317 3.69 -22.31 15.18
C SER A 317 5.00 -22.93 15.65
N HIS A 318 5.98 -23.12 14.76
CA HIS A 318 7.34 -23.50 15.15
C HIS A 318 8.07 -22.34 15.85
N ALA A 319 8.04 -21.16 15.23
CA ALA A 319 8.81 -19.99 15.67
C ALA A 319 8.42 -19.49 17.07
N ILE A 320 7.13 -19.52 17.44
CA ILE A 320 6.66 -19.01 18.73
C ILE A 320 7.19 -19.83 19.91
N VAL A 321 7.29 -21.15 19.74
CA VAL A 321 7.86 -22.07 20.74
C VAL A 321 9.35 -21.80 20.91
N GLU A 322 10.07 -21.72 19.79
CA GLU A 322 11.51 -21.44 19.79
C GLU A 322 11.84 -20.05 20.35
N LEU A 323 11.04 -19.04 20.00
CA LEU A 323 11.13 -17.69 20.54
C LEU A 323 10.95 -17.70 22.05
N PHE A 324 9.86 -18.30 22.55
CA PHE A 324 9.57 -18.34 23.98
C PHE A 324 10.72 -19.00 24.75
N ALA A 325 11.21 -20.14 24.26
CA ALA A 325 12.33 -20.84 24.86
C ALA A 325 13.63 -20.02 24.85
N THR A 326 13.89 -19.30 23.76
CA THR A 326 15.05 -18.40 23.63
C THR A 326 14.97 -17.26 24.64
N VAL A 327 13.80 -16.63 24.79
CA VAL A 327 13.57 -15.54 25.74
C VAL A 327 13.78 -16.00 27.17
N CYS A 328 13.21 -17.15 27.54
CA CYS A 328 13.39 -17.71 28.89
C CYS A 328 14.86 -17.92 29.21
N ARG A 329 15.62 -18.52 28.28
CA ARG A 329 17.06 -18.75 28.44
C ARG A 329 17.85 -17.46 28.62
N GLU A 330 17.54 -16.43 27.83
CA GLU A 330 18.21 -15.14 27.94
C GLU A 330 17.92 -14.45 29.28
N MET A 331 16.71 -14.61 29.82
CA MET A 331 16.34 -14.07 31.13
C MET A 331 17.04 -14.83 32.26
N ASP A 332 17.09 -16.16 32.18
CA ASP A 332 17.74 -17.02 33.18
C ASP A 332 19.27 -16.77 33.23
N SER A 333 19.92 -16.61 32.07
CA SER A 333 21.38 -16.41 32.00
C SER A 333 21.87 -15.08 32.57
N LYS A 334 20.99 -14.09 32.72
CA LYS A 334 21.33 -12.77 33.31
C LYS A 334 21.20 -12.73 34.83
N GLY A 335 20.94 -13.87 35.50
CA GLY A 335 20.71 -13.93 36.94
C GLY A 335 19.45 -13.17 37.38
N GLY A 336 18.53 -12.90 36.45
CA GLY A 336 17.30 -12.15 36.66
C GLY A 336 16.09 -13.04 36.93
N SER A 337 14.91 -12.40 36.97
CA SER A 337 13.61 -13.06 37.15
C SER A 337 13.41 -14.21 36.16
N ASN A 338 13.11 -15.41 36.67
CA ASN A 338 12.77 -16.57 35.87
C ASN A 338 11.60 -16.27 34.91
N CYS A 339 11.48 -17.02 33.82
CA CYS A 339 10.37 -16.97 32.85
C CYS A 339 8.94 -17.18 33.44
N SER A 340 8.86 -17.36 34.76
CA SER A 340 7.69 -17.32 35.62
C SER A 340 6.83 -16.05 35.54
N SER A 341 7.39 -14.90 35.17
CA SER A 341 6.67 -13.62 35.14
C SER A 341 6.33 -13.22 33.70
N GLY A 342 5.05 -13.29 33.35
CA GLY A 342 4.55 -12.86 32.03
C GLY A 342 4.91 -11.42 31.69
N LEU A 343 4.86 -10.51 32.68
CA LEU A 343 5.22 -9.10 32.47
C LEU A 343 6.72 -8.94 32.20
N ALA A 344 7.58 -9.65 32.92
CA ALA A 344 9.02 -9.59 32.68
C ALA A 344 9.37 -10.15 31.30
N THR A 345 8.75 -11.28 30.92
CA THR A 345 8.90 -11.89 29.59
C THR A 345 8.44 -10.94 28.49
N ALA A 346 7.27 -10.31 28.63
CA ALA A 346 6.75 -9.34 27.67
C ALA A 346 7.69 -8.12 27.51
N ASN A 347 8.20 -7.59 28.62
CA ASN A 347 9.16 -6.47 28.57
C ASN A 347 10.50 -6.85 27.94
N HIS A 348 10.96 -8.10 28.13
CA HIS A 348 12.23 -8.55 27.58
C HIS A 348 12.19 -8.77 26.06
N VAL A 349 11.02 -9.07 25.49
CA VAL A 349 10.87 -9.20 24.03
C VAL A 349 10.72 -7.87 23.28
N ARG A 350 10.48 -6.77 24.01
CA ARG A 350 10.20 -5.46 23.43
C ARG A 350 11.40 -4.88 22.67
N ASN A 351 11.14 -4.33 21.47
CA ASN A 351 12.13 -3.64 20.63
C ASN A 351 13.43 -4.44 20.43
N LYS A 352 13.30 -5.72 20.05
CA LYS A 352 14.41 -6.65 19.96
C LYS A 352 14.30 -7.58 18.75
N SER A 353 15.45 -7.91 18.17
CA SER A 353 15.60 -8.91 17.13
C SER A 353 16.00 -10.27 17.71
N PHE A 354 15.48 -11.34 17.14
CA PHE A 354 15.80 -12.72 17.49
C PHE A 354 16.18 -13.49 16.23
N HIS A 355 17.11 -14.43 16.37
CA HIS A 355 17.54 -15.32 15.30
C HIS A 355 17.07 -16.73 15.63
N LEU A 356 16.04 -17.19 14.92
CA LEU A 356 15.47 -18.52 15.08
C LEU A 356 15.88 -19.42 13.92
N SER A 357 15.65 -20.72 14.07
CA SER A 357 15.84 -21.71 13.01
C SER A 357 15.00 -21.43 11.76
N THR A 358 13.84 -20.79 11.93
CA THR A 358 12.92 -20.40 10.84
C THR A 358 13.24 -19.05 10.22
N GLY A 359 14.23 -18.32 10.75
CA GLY A 359 14.65 -17.01 10.26
C GLY A 359 14.78 -15.96 11.36
N ALA A 360 15.19 -14.76 10.96
CA ALA A 360 15.21 -13.61 11.85
C ALA A 360 13.79 -13.07 12.07
N LEU A 361 13.51 -12.59 13.28
CA LEU A 361 12.29 -11.86 13.58
C LEU A 361 12.62 -10.62 14.40
N TYR A 362 11.78 -9.59 14.27
CA TYR A 362 11.88 -8.37 15.05
C TYR A 362 10.54 -8.07 15.72
N ILE A 363 10.60 -7.78 17.02
CA ILE A 363 9.46 -7.33 17.82
C ILE A 363 9.71 -5.87 18.15
N ASP A 364 8.78 -4.99 17.81
CA ASP A 364 8.94 -3.55 17.99
C ASP A 364 8.64 -3.07 19.43
N SER A 365 8.68 -1.76 19.62
CA SER A 365 8.40 -1.12 20.91
C SER A 365 6.93 -1.23 21.36
N ALA A 366 6.02 -1.65 20.48
CA ALA A 366 4.62 -1.92 20.79
C ALA A 366 4.35 -3.42 21.02
N HIS A 367 5.40 -4.25 21.07
CA HIS A 367 5.31 -5.71 21.18
C HIS A 367 4.69 -6.39 19.96
N ILE A 368 4.72 -5.71 18.80
CA ILE A 368 4.23 -6.26 17.54
C ILE A 368 5.39 -6.93 16.82
N ARG A 369 5.20 -8.21 16.46
CA ARG A 369 6.09 -8.87 15.51
C ARG A 369 5.76 -8.34 14.11
N ASN A 370 6.70 -7.61 13.54
CA ASN A 370 6.55 -7.15 12.17
C ASN A 370 7.15 -8.19 11.21
N LEU A 371 6.47 -8.43 10.09
CA LEU A 371 6.92 -9.39 9.09
C LEU A 371 7.70 -8.68 8.00
N ASP A 372 8.90 -9.19 7.74
CA ASP A 372 9.61 -8.86 6.53
C ASP A 372 8.76 -9.33 5.34
N LEU A 373 8.58 -8.46 4.35
CA LEU A 373 7.72 -8.74 3.19
C LEU A 373 8.58 -8.84 1.94
N LEU A 374 8.34 -9.88 1.16
CA LEU A 374 8.97 -10.08 -0.13
C LEU A 374 8.26 -9.22 -1.18
N ILE A 375 9.08 -8.61 -2.04
CA ILE A 375 8.63 -7.86 -3.21
C ILE A 375 9.09 -8.66 -4.42
N SER A 376 8.12 -9.11 -5.20
CA SER A 376 8.35 -9.89 -6.41
C SER A 376 7.95 -9.11 -7.65
N GLY A 377 8.75 -9.26 -8.70
CA GLY A 377 8.49 -8.68 -10.02
C GLY A 377 8.49 -9.77 -11.09
N PHE A 378 7.90 -9.47 -12.24
CA PHE A 378 7.84 -10.39 -13.36
C PHE A 378 9.16 -10.44 -14.12
N ASN A 379 9.67 -11.64 -14.39
CA ASN A 379 10.85 -11.85 -15.21
C ASN A 379 10.42 -12.13 -16.66
N SER A 380 10.77 -11.24 -17.58
CA SER A 380 10.39 -11.36 -18.99
C SER A 380 11.00 -12.56 -19.71
N SER A 381 12.18 -13.04 -19.28
CA SER A 381 12.87 -14.18 -19.88
C SER A 381 12.27 -15.50 -19.43
N THR A 382 12.06 -15.67 -18.12
CA THR A 382 11.50 -16.91 -17.55
C THR A 382 9.98 -16.94 -17.52
N ARG A 383 9.33 -15.78 -17.73
CA ARG A 383 7.87 -15.57 -17.71
C ARG A 383 7.20 -15.92 -16.37
N VAL A 384 7.96 -15.87 -15.28
CA VAL A 384 7.46 -16.13 -13.93
C VAL A 384 7.76 -14.96 -12.99
N MET A 385 6.99 -14.85 -11.92
CA MET A 385 7.28 -13.92 -10.83
C MET A 385 8.48 -14.42 -10.03
N GLN A 386 9.41 -13.51 -9.73
CA GLN A 386 10.60 -13.79 -8.92
C GLN A 386 10.76 -12.72 -7.84
N SER A 387 11.39 -13.09 -6.72
CA SER A 387 11.76 -12.11 -5.69
C SER A 387 12.81 -11.15 -6.24
N ILE A 388 12.56 -9.85 -6.11
CA ILE A 388 13.45 -8.74 -6.52
C ILE A 388 13.88 -7.86 -5.35
N GLY A 389 13.29 -8.07 -4.17
CA GLY A 389 13.65 -7.33 -2.97
C GLY A 389 12.83 -7.76 -1.76
N THR A 390 13.15 -7.16 -0.63
CA THR A 390 12.46 -7.34 0.64
C THR A 390 12.38 -6.02 1.38
N TYR A 391 11.33 -5.83 2.17
CA TYR A 391 11.35 -4.83 3.24
C TYR A 391 11.78 -5.51 4.53
N SER A 392 12.92 -5.10 5.09
CA SER A 392 13.36 -5.62 6.38
C SER A 392 12.99 -4.69 7.53
N TRP A 393 12.23 -5.21 8.50
CA TRP A 393 11.82 -4.46 9.68
C TRP A 393 12.95 -4.20 10.67
N SER A 394 13.96 -5.07 10.68
CA SER A 394 15.14 -4.90 11.52
C SER A 394 15.92 -3.63 11.14
N SER A 395 16.07 -3.37 9.84
CA SER A 395 16.76 -2.19 9.30
C SER A 395 15.83 -1.06 8.91
N ARG A 396 14.51 -1.33 8.85
CA ARG A 396 13.44 -0.43 8.39
C ARG A 396 13.71 0.14 7.00
N LYS A 397 14.15 -0.72 6.08
CA LYS A 397 14.54 -0.33 4.73
C LYS A 397 14.06 -1.34 3.69
N LEU A 398 13.81 -0.82 2.50
CA LEU A 398 13.73 -1.63 1.28
C LEU A 398 15.14 -2.06 0.90
N ILE A 399 15.31 -3.37 0.71
CA ILE A 399 16.55 -4.01 0.30
C ILE A 399 16.26 -4.69 -1.03
N TRP A 400 16.84 -4.15 -2.11
CA TRP A 400 16.66 -4.68 -3.45
C TRP A 400 17.76 -5.69 -3.77
N ASP A 401 17.40 -6.71 -4.56
CA ASP A 401 18.34 -7.66 -5.11
C ASP A 401 19.22 -6.97 -6.15
N THR A 402 20.52 -7.27 -6.16
CA THR A 402 21.49 -6.63 -7.06
C THR A 402 21.47 -7.20 -8.47
N GLU A 403 20.98 -8.43 -8.64
CA GLU A 403 20.96 -9.15 -9.91
C GLU A 403 19.56 -9.21 -10.53
N ARG A 404 18.52 -9.02 -9.70
CA ARG A 404 17.12 -9.13 -10.12
C ARG A 404 16.40 -7.81 -9.92
N ALA A 405 15.98 -7.23 -11.04
CA ALA A 405 15.11 -6.07 -11.06
C ALA A 405 13.81 -6.38 -11.81
N ILE A 406 12.81 -5.53 -11.61
CA ILE A 406 11.61 -5.52 -12.44
C ILE A 406 11.96 -4.97 -13.82
N ASP A 407 11.50 -5.66 -14.86
CA ASP A 407 11.69 -5.27 -16.25
C ASP A 407 10.52 -4.38 -16.69
N TRP A 408 10.61 -3.08 -16.37
CA TRP A 408 9.55 -2.13 -16.67
C TRP A 408 9.30 -2.05 -18.18
N PRO A 409 8.04 -2.13 -18.63
CA PRO A 409 7.67 -2.06 -20.05
C PRO A 409 7.67 -0.61 -20.60
N THR A 410 8.51 0.26 -20.04
CA THR A 410 8.72 1.64 -20.49
C THR A 410 9.89 1.72 -21.48
N VAL A 411 9.94 2.78 -22.28
CA VAL A 411 10.99 2.97 -23.30
C VAL A 411 12.38 3.09 -22.67
N ASP A 412 12.48 3.67 -21.48
CA ASP A 412 13.71 3.86 -20.72
C ASP A 412 14.00 2.73 -19.72
N GLY A 413 13.11 1.72 -19.62
CA GLY A 413 13.21 0.64 -18.64
C GLY A 413 13.09 1.10 -17.19
N GLN A 414 12.59 2.32 -16.95
CA GLN A 414 12.42 2.91 -15.62
C GLN A 414 10.98 2.79 -15.12
N PRO A 415 10.75 2.83 -13.79
CA PRO A 415 9.41 2.85 -13.22
C PRO A 415 8.55 3.98 -13.84
N PRO A 416 7.30 3.69 -14.23
CA PRO A 416 6.38 4.71 -14.73
C PRO A 416 6.16 5.85 -13.73
N ARG A 417 5.80 7.04 -14.23
CA ARG A 417 5.40 8.17 -13.38
C ARG A 417 3.98 7.94 -12.84
N ASP A 418 3.70 8.42 -11.63
CA ASP A 418 2.35 8.36 -11.05
C ASP A 418 1.36 9.34 -11.71
N VAL A 419 1.89 10.43 -12.27
CA VAL A 419 1.17 11.39 -13.12
C VAL A 419 1.68 11.30 -14.57
N PRO A 420 0.78 11.12 -15.56
CA PRO A 420 1.16 11.10 -16.97
C PRO A 420 1.81 12.41 -17.42
N LEU A 421 2.65 12.33 -18.47
CA LEU A 421 3.33 13.51 -19.03
C LEU A 421 2.37 14.62 -19.48
N CYS A 422 1.20 14.26 -20.02
CA CYS A 422 0.16 15.18 -20.44
C CYS A 422 -0.96 15.36 -19.41
N GLY A 423 -0.76 14.92 -18.16
CA GLY A 423 -1.81 14.85 -17.15
C GLY A 423 -2.92 13.83 -17.47
N PHE A 424 -3.90 13.72 -16.58
CA PHE A 424 -4.95 12.71 -16.69
C PHE A 424 -5.98 12.99 -17.80
N SER A 425 -6.19 14.26 -18.13
CA SER A 425 -7.04 14.69 -19.25
C SER A 425 -6.33 14.65 -20.61
N GLY A 426 -5.01 14.45 -20.63
CA GLY A 426 -4.21 14.37 -21.86
C GLY A 426 -3.84 15.72 -22.48
N ASP A 427 -4.28 16.83 -21.88
CA ASP A 427 -4.12 18.20 -22.38
C ASP A 427 -3.45 19.14 -21.35
N GLN A 428 -2.69 18.60 -20.40
CA GLN A 428 -2.02 19.37 -19.35
C GLN A 428 -0.51 19.52 -19.60
N GLY A 429 0.10 20.50 -18.95
CA GLY A 429 1.55 20.74 -18.99
C GLY A 429 2.10 20.98 -20.39
N ILE A 430 3.16 20.26 -20.76
CA ILE A 430 3.86 20.37 -22.05
C ILE A 430 2.90 20.13 -23.23
N CYS A 431 1.87 19.31 -23.03
CA CYS A 431 0.90 18.97 -24.07
C CYS A 431 -0.09 20.13 -24.30
N ALA A 432 -0.44 20.87 -23.25
CA ALA A 432 -1.20 22.12 -23.35
C ALA A 432 -0.40 23.19 -24.11
N GLU A 433 0.88 23.35 -23.77
CA GLU A 433 1.78 24.34 -24.39
C GLU A 433 1.98 24.06 -25.88
N LYS A 434 2.19 22.79 -26.26
CA LYS A 434 2.29 22.38 -27.66
C LYS A 434 0.98 22.59 -28.43
N ALA A 435 -0.18 22.36 -27.80
CA ALA A 435 -1.47 22.64 -28.40
C ALA A 435 -1.69 24.15 -28.62
N MET A 436 -1.37 24.98 -27.61
CA MET A 436 -1.44 26.45 -27.74
C MET A 436 -0.50 26.99 -28.81
N SER A 437 0.73 26.48 -28.90
CA SER A 437 1.70 26.85 -29.94
C SER A 437 1.18 26.55 -31.35
N LYS A 438 0.52 25.41 -31.54
CA LYS A 438 -0.10 25.04 -32.83
C LYS A 438 -1.33 25.87 -33.19
N VAL A 439 -2.01 26.50 -32.22
CA VAL A 439 -3.18 27.37 -32.46
C VAL A 439 -2.78 28.83 -32.64
N LEU A 440 -1.80 29.34 -31.89
CA LEU A 440 -1.34 30.74 -32.00
C LEU A 440 -0.63 31.04 -33.32
N THR A 441 0.13 30.08 -33.86
CA THR A 441 0.91 30.29 -35.09
C THR A 441 0.03 30.54 -36.33
N PRO A 442 -1.00 29.75 -36.65
CA PRO A 442 -1.87 30.04 -37.79
C PRO A 442 -2.82 31.22 -37.53
N SER A 443 -3.30 31.44 -36.31
CA SER A 443 -4.23 32.53 -35.98
C SER A 443 -3.59 33.92 -36.03
N ALA A 444 -2.32 34.05 -35.63
CA ALA A 444 -1.58 35.29 -35.78
C ALA A 444 -1.32 35.63 -37.26
N VAL A 445 -0.98 34.64 -38.08
CA VAL A 445 -0.71 34.82 -39.51
C VAL A 445 -1.97 35.22 -40.27
N THR A 446 -3.13 34.60 -39.98
CA THR A 446 -4.40 34.97 -40.63
C THR A 446 -4.85 36.38 -40.23
N THR A 447 -4.70 36.77 -38.96
CA THR A 447 -5.09 38.10 -38.51
C THR A 447 -4.22 39.19 -39.13
N VAL A 448 -2.89 38.99 -39.18
CA VAL A 448 -1.96 39.94 -39.83
C VAL A 448 -2.24 40.03 -41.33
N SER A 449 -2.51 38.91 -41.99
CA SER A 449 -2.85 38.89 -43.42
C SER A 449 -4.14 39.65 -43.72
N LEU A 450 -5.18 39.48 -42.90
CA LEU A 450 -6.44 40.20 -43.03
C LEU A 450 -6.27 41.71 -42.79
N LEU A 451 -5.47 42.10 -41.80
CA LEU A 451 -5.15 43.51 -41.55
C LEU A 451 -4.40 44.14 -42.72
N LEU A 452 -3.41 43.45 -43.28
CA LEU A 452 -2.67 43.92 -44.46
C LEU A 452 -3.57 44.06 -45.68
N ILE A 453 -4.44 43.08 -45.95
CA ILE A 453 -5.42 43.14 -47.05
C ILE A 453 -6.37 44.32 -46.85
N SER A 454 -6.87 44.54 -45.62
CA SER A 454 -7.76 45.66 -45.32
C SER A 454 -7.06 47.02 -45.52
N ALA A 455 -5.79 47.14 -45.12
CA ALA A 455 -4.99 48.34 -45.30
C ALA A 455 -4.70 48.63 -46.77
N ILE A 456 -4.32 47.60 -47.55
CA ILE A 456 -4.08 47.71 -49.00
C ILE A 456 -5.39 48.10 -49.71
N THR A 457 -6.51 47.47 -49.35
CA THR A 457 -7.81 47.76 -49.94
C THR A 457 -8.25 49.19 -49.62
N GLY A 458 -8.10 49.62 -48.35
CA GLY A 458 -8.36 51.00 -47.94
C GLY A 458 -7.47 52.01 -48.65
N PHE A 459 -6.19 51.69 -48.85
CA PHE A 459 -5.25 52.52 -49.60
C PHE A 459 -5.65 52.64 -51.07
N ILE A 460 -6.01 51.55 -51.74
CA ILE A 460 -6.48 51.56 -53.13
C ILE A 460 -7.78 52.35 -53.28
N LEU A 461 -8.74 52.16 -52.37
CA LEU A 461 -10.01 52.91 -52.38
C LEU A 461 -9.79 54.41 -52.17
N ARG A 462 -8.91 54.79 -51.24
CA ARG A 462 -8.53 56.18 -50.99
C ARG A 462 -7.79 56.80 -52.16
N TRP A 463 -6.86 56.07 -52.79
CA TRP A 463 -6.17 56.52 -54.00
C TRP A 463 -7.17 56.73 -55.14
N ARG A 464 -8.07 55.76 -55.38
CA ARG A 464 -9.12 55.90 -56.41
C ARG A 464 -10.06 57.07 -56.13
N SER A 465 -10.41 57.32 -54.87
CA SER A 465 -11.18 58.51 -54.47
C SER A 465 -10.42 59.80 -54.78
N LEU A 466 -9.14 59.89 -54.41
CA LEU A 466 -8.31 61.06 -54.66
C LEU A 466 -8.04 61.31 -56.16
N ALA A 467 -7.92 60.23 -56.95
CA ALA A 467 -7.81 60.29 -58.40
C ALA A 467 -9.12 60.74 -59.07
N ARG A 468 -10.28 60.31 -58.55
CA ARG A 468 -11.61 60.76 -59.02
C ARG A 468 -11.90 62.22 -58.66
N HIS A 469 -11.39 62.71 -57.53
CA HIS A 469 -11.54 64.10 -57.10
C HIS A 469 -10.43 65.04 -57.62
N GLY A 470 -9.55 64.57 -58.52
CA GLY A 470 -8.61 65.46 -59.25
C GLY A 470 -7.51 66.09 -58.40
N LEU A 471 -7.24 65.61 -57.18
CA LEU A 471 -6.25 66.18 -56.26
C LEU A 471 -4.87 65.49 -56.32
N ALA A 472 -4.68 64.54 -57.23
CA ALA A 472 -3.40 63.85 -57.43
C ALA A 472 -2.52 64.50 -58.53
N GLY A 473 -3.03 65.50 -59.24
CA GLY A 473 -2.22 66.41 -60.05
C GLY A 473 -1.93 67.66 -59.23
N GLY A 474 -0.66 68.05 -59.12
CA GLY A 474 -0.31 69.38 -58.60
C GLY A 474 -1.08 70.48 -59.34
N PRO A 475 -1.24 71.68 -58.74
CA PRO A 475 -2.08 72.73 -59.29
C PRO A 475 -1.70 73.01 -60.74
N ASN A 476 -2.67 72.88 -61.63
CA ASN A 476 -2.54 73.21 -63.04
C ASN A 476 -2.24 74.72 -63.14
N PRO A 477 -1.16 75.18 -63.83
CA PRO A 477 -0.78 76.60 -63.84
C PRO A 477 -1.83 77.54 -64.46
N ALA A 478 -2.93 77.02 -65.00
CA ALA A 478 -3.91 77.75 -65.78
C ALA A 478 -5.12 78.31 -64.98
N ASP A 479 -5.25 78.03 -63.69
CA ASP A 479 -6.45 78.39 -62.90
C ASP A 479 -6.18 79.36 -61.72
N TRP A 480 -5.07 80.11 -61.74
CA TRP A 480 -4.72 81.07 -60.67
C TRP A 480 -5.64 82.31 -60.55
N TRP A 481 -6.59 82.49 -61.47
CA TRP A 481 -7.42 83.70 -61.59
C TRP A 481 -8.89 83.49 -61.15
N ARG A 482 -9.27 82.32 -60.63
CA ARG A 482 -10.63 82.09 -60.13
C ARG A 482 -10.77 82.56 -58.67
N LEU A 483 -11.39 83.72 -58.50
CA LEU A 483 -11.78 84.27 -57.19
C LEU A 483 -12.98 83.49 -56.62
N ASP A 484 -12.81 82.97 -55.41
CA ASP A 484 -13.82 82.27 -54.61
C ASP A 484 -14.98 83.23 -54.29
N GLN A 485 -16.15 83.04 -54.90
CA GLN A 485 -17.37 83.75 -54.52
C GLN A 485 -18.12 82.95 -53.47
N ARG A 486 -17.88 83.23 -52.19
CA ARG A 486 -18.80 82.84 -51.11
C ARG A 486 -19.83 83.94 -50.89
N PRO A 487 -21.14 83.63 -50.85
CA PRO A 487 -22.14 84.59 -50.41
C PRO A 487 -22.04 84.84 -48.91
N THR A 488 -22.04 86.12 -48.56
CA THR A 488 -22.16 86.67 -47.20
C THR A 488 -23.55 86.46 -46.60
N PRO A 489 -23.69 86.08 -45.32
CA PRO A 489 -24.88 86.38 -44.54
C PRO A 489 -24.62 87.54 -43.55
N HIS A 490 -25.47 88.56 -43.63
CA HIS A 490 -25.60 89.66 -42.67
C HIS A 490 -26.82 89.41 -41.73
N PRO A 491 -27.05 90.17 -40.64
CA PRO A 491 -26.86 89.69 -39.27
C PRO A 491 -28.12 89.73 -38.36
N ARG A 492 -28.04 89.06 -37.19
CA ARG A 492 -28.70 89.28 -35.86
C ARG A 492 -28.68 87.93 -35.09
N ASN A 493 -28.46 87.79 -33.79
CA ASN A 493 -28.29 88.70 -32.67
C ASN A 493 -27.58 87.96 -31.52
N SER A 494 -26.62 88.65 -30.88
CA SER A 494 -26.28 88.66 -29.44
C SER A 494 -26.39 87.38 -28.57
N SER A 495 -25.25 86.90 -28.06
CA SER A 495 -24.89 86.96 -26.61
C SER A 495 -23.40 86.61 -26.38
N ALA A 496 -22.77 87.38 -25.49
CA ALA A 496 -21.35 87.48 -25.12
C ALA A 496 -20.70 86.13 -24.73
N VAL A 497 -19.46 85.78 -25.12
CA VAL A 497 -18.12 86.36 -24.85
C VAL A 497 -17.78 86.48 -23.36
N THR A 498 -16.90 85.58 -22.89
CA THR A 498 -15.72 85.99 -22.10
C THR A 498 -14.56 85.03 -22.39
N LEU A 499 -13.43 85.64 -22.77
CA LEU A 499 -12.14 85.04 -23.09
C LEU A 499 -11.28 84.88 -21.80
N PRO A 500 -10.16 84.15 -21.88
CA PRO A 500 -9.43 83.57 -20.76
C PRO A 500 -8.27 84.45 -20.30
N ASP A 501 -7.66 84.13 -19.15
CA ASP A 501 -6.19 84.04 -19.11
C ASP A 501 -5.65 83.21 -17.94
N THR A 502 -4.46 82.70 -18.23
CA THR A 502 -3.50 81.88 -17.52
C THR A 502 -3.03 82.38 -16.13
N ARG A 503 -2.71 81.44 -15.21
CA ARG A 503 -1.35 81.13 -14.69
C ARG A 503 -1.33 80.50 -13.28
N SER A 504 -0.61 79.38 -13.22
CA SER A 504 0.48 79.04 -12.29
C SER A 504 0.24 78.78 -10.79
N THR A 505 0.51 77.51 -10.43
CA THR A 505 1.42 77.00 -9.36
C THR A 505 1.04 76.94 -7.87
N ILE A 506 1.30 75.72 -7.33
CA ILE A 506 1.96 75.35 -6.05
C ILE A 506 1.12 74.80 -4.87
N ARG A 507 1.48 73.55 -4.52
CA ARG A 507 1.49 72.80 -3.23
C ARG A 507 0.19 72.52 -2.46
N GLY A 508 0.08 71.24 -2.05
CA GLY A 508 -0.12 70.91 -0.64
C GLY A 508 -1.17 69.85 -0.32
N ASP A 509 -0.76 68.59 -0.39
CA ASP A 509 -0.85 67.57 0.69
C ASP A 509 -2.18 67.01 1.26
N ILE A 510 -2.12 65.67 1.47
CA ILE A 510 -2.71 64.82 2.54
C ILE A 510 -4.03 64.05 2.28
N ASN A 511 -3.86 62.71 2.22
CA ASN A 511 -4.64 61.56 2.79
C ASN A 511 -6.18 61.49 2.58
N SER A 512 -6.85 60.34 2.47
CA SER A 512 -6.59 59.01 3.01
C SER A 512 -7.40 57.92 2.28
N ASN A 513 -6.88 56.70 2.38
CA ASN A 513 -7.46 55.39 2.05
C ASN A 513 -8.94 55.17 2.38
N ARG A 514 -9.60 54.33 1.57
CA ARG A 514 -10.51 53.28 2.09
C ARG A 514 -10.60 52.06 1.16
N LYS A 515 -9.92 50.99 1.58
CA LYS A 515 -10.28 49.59 1.30
C LYS A 515 -11.48 49.23 2.17
N VAL A 516 -12.44 48.46 1.65
CA VAL A 516 -13.15 47.43 2.42
C VAL A 516 -13.42 46.25 1.49
N ALA A 517 -12.92 45.10 1.91
CA ALA A 517 -13.26 43.78 1.40
C ALA A 517 -14.43 43.20 2.21
N GLN A 518 -15.21 42.34 1.57
CA GLN A 518 -15.76 41.13 2.17
C GLN A 518 -15.67 40.01 1.14
#